data_AF-M2MTU5-F1
#
_entry.id   AF-M2MTU5-F1
#
_cell.length_a   1.000
_cell.length_b   1.000
_cell.length_c   1.000
_cell.angle_alpha   90.00
_cell.angle_beta   90.00
_cell.angle_gamma   90.00
#
_symmetry.space_group_name_H-M   'P 1'
#
loop_
_entity.id
_entity.type
_entity.pdbx_description
1 polymer ?
#
loop_
_entity_poly.entity_id
_entity_poly.type
_entity_poly.pdbx_seq_one_letter_code
_entity_poly.pdbx_strand_id
1 'polypeptide(L)' 'MLQVASSQLGCAVGNVTCYCTSPEFGYGVRDCSNQACQNSADAQSVISYGLTFCSGKGPQWELFATLH' A
#
# COMPACT_ATOMS: atom_id res chain seq x y z
N MET A 1 4.80 6.37 6.58
CA MET A 1 3.94 5.17 6.52
C MET A 1 3.88 4.40 7.84
N LEU A 2 5.01 3.99 8.45
CA LEU A 2 4.97 3.17 9.69
C LEU A 2 4.24 3.81 10.87
N GLN A 3 4.33 5.15 11.04
CA GLN A 3 3.58 5.85 12.10
C GLN A 3 2.07 5.91 11.84
N VAL A 4 1.65 6.05 10.57
CA VAL A 4 0.22 5.99 10.15
C VAL A 4 -0.36 4.61 10.45
N ALA A 5 0.43 3.56 10.21
CA ALA A 5 0.00 2.19 10.42
C ALA A 5 -0.36 1.86 11.88
N SER A 6 0.34 2.46 12.85
CA SER A 6 0.04 2.26 14.28
C SER A 6 -1.03 3.22 14.81
N SER A 7 -1.08 4.46 14.33
CA SER A 7 -1.96 5.50 14.88
C SER A 7 -3.31 5.62 14.18
N GLN A 8 -3.41 5.25 12.90
CA GLN A 8 -4.62 5.40 12.09
C GLN A 8 -5.24 4.05 11.70
N LEU A 9 -4.43 3.00 11.53
CA LEU A 9 -4.94 1.66 11.18
C LEU A 9 -5.13 0.73 12.40
N GLY A 10 -4.66 1.13 13.58
CA GLY A 10 -4.74 0.30 14.80
C GLY A 10 -3.90 -0.99 14.73
N CYS A 11 -3.01 -1.10 13.75
CA CYS A 11 -2.19 -2.28 13.53
C CYS A 11 -0.89 -2.20 14.34
N ALA A 12 -0.47 -3.32 14.94
CA ALA A 12 0.84 -3.42 15.59
C ALA A 12 1.97 -3.10 14.60
N VAL A 13 3.04 -2.45 15.08
CA VAL A 13 4.22 -2.14 14.25
C VAL A 13 4.81 -3.45 13.69
N GLY A 14 4.97 -3.52 12.37
CA GLY A 14 5.44 -4.70 11.65
C GLY A 14 4.36 -5.73 11.26
N ASN A 15 3.08 -5.54 11.63
CA ASN A 15 2.01 -6.46 11.21
C ASN A 15 1.57 -6.19 9.77
N VAL A 16 2.33 -6.74 8.83
CA VAL A 16 2.12 -6.58 7.38
C VAL A 16 0.73 -7.03 6.95
N THR A 17 0.24 -8.16 7.47
CA THR A 17 -1.09 -8.65 7.14
C THR A 17 -2.17 -7.65 7.53
N CYS A 18 -2.09 -7.09 8.74
CA CYS A 18 -3.03 -6.07 9.22
C CYS A 18 -3.00 -4.81 8.33
N TYR A 19 -1.80 -4.37 7.93
CA TYR A 19 -1.66 -3.23 7.01
C TYR A 19 -2.31 -3.51 5.66
N CYS A 20 -2.03 -4.68 5.07
CA CYS A 20 -2.51 -5.05 3.75
C CYS A 20 -4.01 -5.34 3.72
N THR A 21 -4.64 -5.69 4.84
CA THR A 21 -6.11 -5.80 4.93
C THR A 21 -6.83 -4.44 4.95
N SER A 22 -6.15 -3.36 5.31
CA SER A 22 -6.75 -2.02 5.32
C SER A 22 -6.67 -1.36 3.93
N PRO A 23 -7.80 -0.94 3.35
CA PRO A 23 -7.80 -0.23 2.07
C PRO A 23 -7.12 1.15 2.17
N GLU A 24 -7.20 1.82 3.33
CA GLU A 24 -6.55 3.11 3.57
C GLU A 24 -5.03 3.03 3.43
N PHE A 25 -4.43 1.91 3.81
CA PHE A 25 -3.00 1.67 3.59
C PHE A 25 -2.66 1.67 2.10
N GLY A 26 -3.47 1.01 1.26
CA GLY A 26 -3.27 0.98 -0.19
C GLY A 26 -3.42 2.34 -0.85
N TYR A 27 -4.45 3.11 -0.46
CA TYR A 27 -4.61 4.48 -0.93
C TYR A 27 -3.44 5.37 -0.49
N GLY A 28 -2.98 5.23 0.75
CA GLY A 28 -1.83 5.96 1.26
C GLY A 28 -0.57 5.69 0.44
N VAL A 29 -0.26 4.43 0.14
CA VAL A 29 0.90 4.06 -0.69
C VAL A 29 0.79 4.64 -2.09
N ARG A 30 -0.38 4.53 -2.73
CA ARG A 30 -0.62 5.09 -4.07
C ARG A 30 -0.46 6.61 -4.09
N ASP A 31 -1.14 7.30 -3.18
CA ASP A 31 -1.17 8.76 -3.15
C ASP A 31 0.21 9.31 -2.76
N CYS A 32 0.91 8.67 -1.83
CA CYS A 32 2.29 8.99 -1.49
C CYS A 32 3.23 8.78 -2.69
N SER A 33 3.07 7.70 -3.44
CA SER A 33 3.90 7.44 -4.62
C SER A 33 3.69 8.52 -5.68
N ASN A 34 2.43 8.89 -5.93
CA ASN A 34 2.09 9.94 -6.89
C ASN A 34 2.53 11.35 -6.45
N GLN A 35 2.62 11.61 -5.14
CA GLN A 35 3.02 12.92 -4.60
C GLN A 35 4.53 13.03 -4.38
N ALA A 36 5.20 11.95 -4.00
CA ALA A 36 6.60 11.96 -3.57
C ALA A 36 7.58 11.51 -4.66
N CYS A 37 7.15 10.69 -5.62
CA CYS A 37 8.03 10.27 -6.71
C CYS A 37 8.14 11.36 -7.77
N GLN A 38 9.36 11.53 -8.31
CA GLN A 38 9.68 12.59 -9.27
C GLN A 38 8.96 12.42 -10.62
N ASN A 39 8.67 11.17 -10.98
CA ASN A 39 8.00 10.82 -12.23
C ASN A 39 7.04 9.64 -12.03
N SER A 40 6.17 9.43 -13.02
CA SER A 40 5.12 8.41 -12.98
C SER A 40 5.66 6.97 -13.02
N ALA A 41 6.82 6.73 -13.62
CA ALA A 41 7.41 5.38 -13.68
C ALA A 41 7.91 4.93 -12.31
N ASP A 42 8.53 5.84 -11.54
CA ASP A 42 8.95 5.58 -10.17
C ASP A 42 7.73 5.37 -9.26
N ALA A 43 6.69 6.21 -9.42
CA ALA A 43 5.44 6.04 -8.68
C ALA A 43 4.81 4.67 -8.93
N GLN A 44 4.73 4.25 -10.20
CA GLN A 44 4.19 2.94 -10.57
C GLN A 44 5.06 1.78 -10.06
N SER A 45 6.38 1.95 -10.01
CA SER A 45 7.29 0.94 -9.44
C SER A 45 7.03 0.72 -7.95
N VAL A 46 6.79 1.79 -7.18
CA VAL A 46 6.45 1.71 -5.75
C VAL A 46 5.07 1.09 -5.54
N ILE A 47 4.08 1.46 -6.36
CA ILE A 47 2.74 0.87 -6.30
C ILE A 47 2.79 -0.63 -6.60
N SER A 48 3.53 -1.03 -7.65
CA SER A 48 3.72 -2.44 -8.02
C SER A 48 4.44 -3.25 -6.95
N TYR A 49 5.44 -2.65 -6.30
CA TYR A 49 6.05 -3.24 -5.11
C TYR A 49 5.01 -3.45 -3.99
N GLY A 50 4.15 -2.46 -3.72
CA GLY A 50 3.06 -2.59 -2.75
C GLY A 50 2.08 -3.73 -3.05
N LEU A 51 1.72 -3.91 -4.32
CA LEU A 51 0.89 -5.03 -4.78
C LEU A 51 1.55 -6.38 -4.48
N THR A 52 2.84 -6.51 -4.77
CA THR A 52 3.60 -7.74 -4.51
C THR A 52 3.75 -7.99 -3.00
N PHE A 53 4.06 -6.95 -2.24
CA PHE A 53 4.22 -7.01 -0.79
C PHE A 53 2.93 -7.48 -0.08
N CYS A 54 1.79 -6.96 -0.54
CA CYS A 54 0.47 -7.28 0.00
C CYS A 54 -0.26 -8.43 -0.71
N SER A 55 0.38 -9.09 -1.69
CA SER A 55 -0.22 -10.21 -2.42
C SER A 55 -0.69 -11.32 -1.46
N GLY A 56 -1.95 -11.74 -1.62
CA GLY A 56 -2.63 -12.75 -0.81
C GLY A 56 -2.95 -12.33 0.64
N LYS A 57 -2.81 -11.04 0.99
CA LYS A 57 -2.98 -10.54 2.37
C LYS A 57 -4.14 -9.55 2.54
N GLY A 58 -4.89 -9.23 1.48
CA GLY A 58 -6.07 -8.39 1.57
C GLY A 58 -6.88 -8.32 0.27
N PRO A 59 -8.21 -8.17 0.35
CA PRO A 59 -9.10 -8.23 -0.81
C PRO A 59 -8.95 -7.03 -1.77
N GLN A 60 -8.46 -5.89 -1.27
CA GLN A 60 -8.32 -4.66 -2.05
C GLN A 60 -7.10 -4.71 -3.00
N TRP A 61 -5.98 -5.30 -2.59
CA TRP A 61 -4.75 -5.33 -3.39
C TRP A 61 -4.86 -6.22 -4.62
N GLU A 62 -5.68 -7.28 -4.55
CA GLU A 62 -5.95 -8.14 -5.70
C GLU A 62 -6.71 -7.40 -6.80
N LEU A 63 -7.67 -6.54 -6.43
CA LEU A 63 -8.40 -5.67 -7.37
C LEU A 63 -7.47 -4.65 -8.03
N PHE A 64 -6.52 -4.08 -7.29
CA PHE A 64 -5.51 -3.19 -7.87
C PHE A 64 -4.56 -3.92 -8.83
N ALA A 65 -4.27 -5.21 -8.57
CA ALA A 65 -3.39 -6.02 -9.40
C ALA A 65 -4.07 -6.51 -10.69
N THR A 66 -5.40 -6.60 -10.74
CA THR A 66 -6.15 -6.98 -11.97
C THR A 66 -6.49 -5.80 -12.88
N LEU A 67 -6.28 -4.56 -12.41
CA LEU A 67 -6.60 -3.32 -13.14
C LEU A 67 -5.38 -2.70 -13.87
N HIS A 68 -4.24 -3.39 -13.89
CA HIS A 68 -3.02 -3.03 -14.63
C HIS A 68 -2.56 -4.23 -15.47
#